data_AF-A0A5J4J929-F1
#
_entry.id   AF-A0A5J4J929-F1
#
_cell.length_a   1.000
_cell.length_b   1.000
_cell.length_c   1.000
_cell.angle_alpha   90.00
_cell.angle_beta   90.00
_cell.angle_gamma   90.00
#
_symmetry.space_group_name_H-M   'P 1'
#
loop_
_entity.id
_entity.type
_entity.pdbx_description
1 polymer ?
#
loop_
_entity_poly.entity_id
_entity_poly.type
_entity_poly.pdbx_seq_one_letter_code
_entity_poly.pdbx_strand_id
1 'polypeptide(L)'
;MMADPVSLNTTHYDRVPNYGTGFTPYFLSLGLFVGALILTIVYPLVESAGIPKNGFSWFFSKLNVLLMVSILQSVIADTIILAGVGIHVKNVPLFILFSILTSLTFMALIQFLVTYLQNPGRFLAIVILILQLTSSAGTFPLEVIPKFIQWFNPLRPMTYSVRGFKAVISSGDYCAMWQNAGILLIYIIAAELLTLLYFLIHYHRQYRQLHEHAIPAEV
;
A
#
# COMPACT_ATOMS: atom_id res chain seq x y z
N MET A 1 52.97 -14.46 -11.05
CA MET A 1 52.39 -13.76 -12.21
C MET A 1 51.32 -12.83 -11.66
N MET A 2 51.58 -11.53 -11.72
CA MET A 2 50.70 -10.49 -11.20
C MET A 2 49.46 -10.43 -12.10
N ALA A 3 48.27 -10.55 -11.50
CA ALA A 3 47.01 -10.39 -12.20
C ALA A 3 46.84 -8.92 -12.58
N ASP A 4 46.83 -8.62 -13.87
CA ASP A 4 46.40 -7.32 -14.38
C ASP A 4 45.02 -6.98 -13.82
N PRO A 5 44.78 -5.78 -13.28
CA PRO A 5 43.47 -5.38 -12.84
C PRO A 5 42.56 -5.33 -14.06
N VAL A 6 41.56 -6.22 -14.10
CA VAL A 6 40.51 -6.19 -15.11
C VAL A 6 39.87 -4.81 -15.04
N SER A 7 40.08 -4.00 -16.08
CA SER A 7 39.40 -2.73 -16.27
C SER A 7 37.94 -3.02 -16.59
N LEU A 8 37.14 -3.11 -15.53
CA LEU A 8 35.70 -3.26 -15.62
C LEU A 8 35.13 -1.98 -16.24
N ASN A 9 34.91 -2.03 -17.56
CA ASN A 9 34.18 -1.02 -18.31
C ASN A 9 32.70 -1.11 -17.91
N THR A 10 32.39 -0.59 -16.73
CA THR A 10 31.04 -0.57 -16.16
C THR A 10 30.27 0.55 -16.82
N THR A 11 29.53 0.21 -17.87
CA THR A 11 28.46 1.07 -18.39
C THR A 11 27.35 1.11 -17.34
N HIS A 12 27.45 2.04 -16.40
CA HIS A 12 26.41 2.28 -15.41
C HIS A 12 25.21 2.89 -16.13
N TYR A 13 24.23 2.05 -16.47
CA TYR A 13 23.03 2.49 -17.18
C TYR A 13 22.15 3.45 -16.35
N ASP A 14 22.31 3.47 -15.03
CA ASP A 14 21.76 4.50 -14.13
C ASP A 14 22.61 4.57 -12.84
N ARG A 15 23.54 5.53 -12.72
CA ARG A 15 24.23 5.77 -11.44
C ARG A 15 23.25 6.42 -10.47
N VAL A 16 22.73 5.63 -9.54
CA VAL A 16 22.07 6.18 -8.35
C VAL A 16 23.15 6.85 -7.48
N PRO A 17 23.05 8.16 -7.20
CA PRO A 17 24.17 8.96 -6.67
C PRO A 17 24.59 8.58 -5.25
N ASN A 18 23.68 8.01 -4.45
CA ASN A 18 23.96 7.58 -3.10
C ASN A 18 23.10 6.37 -2.70
N TYR A 19 23.54 5.65 -1.67
CA TYR A 19 22.83 4.49 -1.14
C TYR A 19 21.40 4.85 -0.67
N GLY A 20 21.22 6.03 -0.08
CA GLY A 20 19.92 6.54 0.36
C GLY A 20 18.88 6.57 -0.77
N THR A 21 19.23 7.13 -1.93
CA THR A 21 18.34 7.17 -3.11
C THR A 21 18.01 5.77 -3.61
N GLY A 22 18.96 4.83 -3.55
CA GLY A 22 18.73 3.44 -3.97
C GLY A 22 17.76 2.67 -3.05
N PHE A 23 17.77 2.98 -1.74
CA PHE A 23 16.93 2.34 -0.74
C PHE A 23 15.61 3.07 -0.46
N THR A 24 15.46 4.31 -0.94
CA THR A 24 14.24 5.12 -0.77
C THR A 24 12.96 4.41 -1.22
N PRO A 25 12.90 3.78 -2.42
CA PRO A 25 11.74 3.00 -2.85
C PRO A 25 11.28 1.97 -1.82
N TYR A 26 12.23 1.33 -1.14
CA TYR A 26 11.95 0.26 -0.19
C TYR A 26 11.44 0.81 1.15
N PHE A 27 12.13 1.80 1.72
CA PHE A 27 11.75 2.39 3.00
C PHE A 27 10.45 3.19 2.90
N LEU A 28 10.19 3.86 1.76
CA LEU A 28 8.94 4.56 1.53
C LEU A 28 7.77 3.58 1.49
N SER A 29 7.85 2.51 0.68
CA SER A 29 6.81 1.48 0.65
C SER A 29 6.57 0.83 2.03
N LEU A 30 7.65 0.53 2.77
CA LEU A 30 7.55 -0.02 4.12
C LEU A 30 6.85 0.95 5.06
N GLY A 31 7.26 2.23 5.05
CA GLY A 31 6.69 3.27 5.90
C GLY A 31 5.19 3.47 5.65
N LEU A 32 4.77 3.52 4.39
CA LEU A 32 3.35 3.65 4.02
C LEU A 32 2.52 2.43 4.46
N PHE A 33 3.06 1.22 4.34
CA PHE A 33 2.39 0.01 4.79
C PHE A 33 2.23 0.00 6.31
N VAL A 34 3.29 0.32 7.04
CA VAL A 34 3.28 0.37 8.51
C VAL A 34 2.37 1.49 9.02
N GLY A 35 2.39 2.66 8.38
CA GLY A 35 1.49 3.76 8.71
C GLY A 35 0.02 3.38 8.56
N ALA A 36 -0.33 2.71 7.46
CA ALA A 36 -1.66 2.15 7.27
C ALA A 36 -2.03 1.12 8.35
N LEU A 37 -1.10 0.23 8.71
CA LEU A 37 -1.32 -0.77 9.77
C LEU A 37 -1.59 -0.11 11.13
N ILE A 38 -0.78 0.87 11.52
CA ILE A 38 -0.92 1.60 12.79
C ILE A 38 -2.26 2.33 12.82
N LEU A 39 -2.69 2.94 11.71
CA LEU A 39 -4.00 3.60 11.64
C LEU A 39 -5.12 2.62 12.00
N THR A 40 -5.05 1.37 11.53
CA THR A 40 -6.10 0.39 11.84
C THR A 40 -6.17 0.03 13.32
N ILE A 41 -5.11 0.27 14.11
CA ILE A 41 -5.09 0.06 15.57
C ILE A 41 -5.77 1.23 16.29
N VAL A 42 -5.51 2.45 15.84
CA VAL A 42 -6.02 3.69 16.46
C VAL A 42 -7.47 3.97 16.06
N TYR A 43 -7.82 3.72 14.79
CA TYR A 43 -9.14 4.02 14.23
C TYR A 43 -9.96 2.73 14.07
N PRO A 44 -11.14 2.62 14.71
CA PRO A 44 -11.99 1.45 14.57
C PRO A 44 -12.63 1.41 13.18
N LEU A 45 -12.27 0.38 12.41
CA LEU A 45 -12.70 0.25 11.01
C LEU A 45 -14.16 -0.20 10.87
N VAL A 46 -14.65 -1.00 11.81
CA VAL A 46 -16.01 -1.56 11.74
C VAL A 46 -16.98 -0.77 12.61
N GLU A 47 -16.62 -0.40 13.84
CA GLU A 47 -17.57 0.23 14.76
C GLU A 47 -18.14 1.55 14.21
N SER A 48 -19.47 1.69 14.23
CA SER A 48 -20.17 2.91 13.87
C SER A 48 -20.57 3.68 15.13
N ALA A 49 -20.28 4.99 15.17
CA ALA A 49 -20.64 5.86 16.28
C ALA A 49 -22.17 6.08 16.43
N GLY A 50 -22.97 5.64 15.45
CA GLY A 50 -24.43 5.65 15.46
C GLY A 50 -25.01 4.63 14.48
N ILE A 51 -26.35 4.55 14.37
CA ILE A 51 -27.03 3.64 13.43
C ILE A 51 -26.84 4.19 12.00
N PRO A 52 -26.11 3.50 11.11
CA PRO A 52 -25.94 3.96 9.74
C PRO A 52 -27.27 3.84 8.98
N LYS A 53 -27.57 4.83 8.12
CA LYS A 53 -28.81 4.82 7.31
C LYS A 53 -28.85 3.72 6.23
N ASN A 54 -27.67 3.29 5.76
CA ASN A 54 -27.52 2.25 4.75
C ASN A 54 -26.08 1.68 4.77
N GLY A 55 -25.87 0.45 4.32
CA GLY A 55 -24.55 -0.19 4.25
C GLY A 55 -23.54 0.58 3.40
N PHE A 56 -24.00 1.21 2.31
CA PHE A 56 -23.17 2.12 1.50
C PHE A 56 -22.73 3.36 2.27
N SER A 57 -23.63 3.99 3.03
CA SER A 57 -23.31 5.18 3.81
C SER A 57 -22.32 4.87 4.94
N TRP A 58 -22.41 3.67 5.52
CA TRP A 58 -21.47 3.20 6.53
C TRP A 58 -20.07 3.01 5.93
N PHE A 59 -19.98 2.34 4.78
CA PHE A 59 -18.73 2.15 4.05
C PHE A 59 -18.08 3.48 3.64
N PHE A 60 -18.82 4.38 2.99
CA PHE A 60 -18.29 5.67 2.53
C PHE A 60 -17.81 6.56 3.68
N SER A 61 -18.48 6.52 4.84
CA SER A 61 -18.05 7.25 6.04
C SER A 61 -16.67 6.79 6.51
N LYS A 62 -16.42 5.48 6.51
CA LYS A 62 -15.12 4.91 6.87
C LYS A 62 -14.06 5.16 5.81
N LEU A 63 -14.41 4.92 4.54
CA LEU A 63 -13.52 5.07 3.40
C LEU A 63 -12.99 6.51 3.30
N ASN A 64 -13.83 7.53 3.49
CA ASN A 64 -13.38 8.93 3.41
C ASN A 64 -12.28 9.28 4.42
N VAL A 65 -12.39 8.78 5.66
CA VAL A 65 -11.36 9.00 6.69
C VAL A 65 -10.05 8.31 6.28
N LEU A 66 -10.13 7.08 5.79
CA LEU A 66 -8.97 6.29 5.38
C LEU A 66 -8.29 6.88 4.14
N LEU A 67 -9.06 7.40 3.19
CA LEU A 67 -8.56 8.14 2.02
C LEU A 67 -7.78 9.38 2.45
N MET A 68 -8.38 10.22 3.32
CA MET A 68 -7.74 11.45 3.80
C MET A 68 -6.42 11.14 4.51
N VAL A 69 -6.41 10.16 5.41
CA VAL A 69 -5.17 9.78 6.12
C VAL A 69 -4.13 9.20 5.17
N SER A 70 -4.53 8.42 4.17
CA SER A 70 -3.62 7.88 3.16
C SER A 70 -2.94 8.95 2.31
N ILE A 71 -3.71 9.96 1.88
CA ILE A 71 -3.17 11.10 1.15
C ILE A 71 -2.24 11.92 2.05
N LEU A 72 -2.65 12.20 3.29
CA LEU A 72 -1.83 12.97 4.22
C LEU A 72 -0.51 12.27 4.57
N GLN A 73 -0.55 10.97 4.90
CA GLN A 73 0.68 10.25 5.28
C GLN A 73 1.67 10.15 4.12
N SER A 74 1.19 9.98 2.89
CA SER A 74 2.06 9.92 1.70
C SER A 74 2.69 11.27 1.41
N VAL A 75 1.92 12.36 1.42
CA VAL A 75 2.45 13.71 1.23
C VAL A 75 3.46 14.08 2.32
N ILE A 76 3.21 13.70 3.58
CA ILE A 76 4.15 13.92 4.68
C ILE A 76 5.45 13.13 4.44
N ALA A 77 5.34 11.84 4.08
CA ALA A 77 6.50 11.01 3.79
C ALA A 77 7.33 11.56 2.61
N ASP A 78 6.66 11.99 1.54
CA ASP A 78 7.30 12.57 0.36
C ASP A 78 7.99 13.89 0.69
N THR A 79 7.36 14.74 1.52
CA THR A 79 7.97 15.99 1.98
C THR A 79 9.24 15.72 2.79
N ILE A 80 9.22 14.73 3.68
CA ILE A 80 10.40 14.34 4.46
C ILE A 80 11.51 13.81 3.53
N ILE A 81 11.17 13.03 2.52
CA ILE A 81 12.14 12.48 1.55
C ILE A 81 12.76 13.60 0.69
N LEU A 82 11.93 14.49 0.16
CA LEU A 82 12.36 15.57 -0.75
C LEU A 82 13.10 16.68 -0.02
N ALA A 83 12.56 17.17 1.09
CA ALA A 83 13.09 18.33 1.82
C ALA A 83 14.00 17.96 2.98
N GLY A 84 13.72 16.85 3.68
CA GLY A 84 14.52 16.40 4.83
C GLY A 84 15.75 15.59 4.43
N VAL A 85 15.57 14.58 3.57
CA VAL A 85 16.66 13.70 3.12
C VAL A 85 17.37 14.29 1.88
N GLY A 86 16.69 15.13 1.10
CA GLY A 86 17.29 15.79 -0.07
C GLY A 86 17.47 14.88 -1.28
N ILE A 87 16.55 13.92 -1.49
CA ILE A 87 16.64 12.98 -2.60
C ILE A 87 16.18 13.64 -3.90
N HIS A 88 17.01 13.53 -4.94
CA HIS A 88 16.66 13.98 -6.28
C HIS A 88 15.79 12.95 -7.00
N VAL A 89 14.59 13.39 -7.40
CA VAL A 89 13.63 12.60 -8.15
C VAL A 89 13.49 13.18 -9.55
N LYS A 90 13.38 12.34 -10.58
CA LYS A 90 13.27 12.82 -11.97
C LYS A 90 11.98 13.62 -12.22
N ASN A 91 10.88 13.25 -11.57
CA ASN A 91 9.60 13.95 -11.68
C ASN A 91 8.87 13.95 -10.33
N VAL A 92 8.85 15.10 -9.66
CA VAL A 92 8.24 15.28 -8.33
C VAL A 92 6.72 15.07 -8.33
N PRO A 93 5.94 15.64 -9.27
CA PRO A 93 4.50 15.37 -9.36
C PRO A 93 4.16 13.88 -9.50
N LEU A 94 4.86 13.15 -10.37
CA LEU A 94 4.61 11.72 -10.57
C LEU A 94 5.01 10.89 -9.34
N PHE A 95 6.07 11.31 -8.64
CA PHE A 95 6.49 10.68 -7.39
C PHE A 95 5.40 10.78 -6.32
N ILE A 96 4.87 11.99 -6.10
CA ILE A 96 3.80 12.22 -5.12
C ILE A 96 2.54 11.44 -5.50
N LEU A 97 2.15 11.47 -6.78
CA LEU A 97 0.99 10.73 -7.26
C LEU A 97 1.14 9.21 -7.03
N PHE A 98 2.32 8.67 -7.33
CA PHE A 98 2.58 7.25 -7.15
C PHE A 98 2.68 6.86 -5.66
N SER A 99 3.16 7.77 -4.80
CA SER A 99 3.20 7.60 -3.35
C SER A 99 1.79 7.56 -2.74
N ILE A 100 0.92 8.48 -3.16
CA ILE A 100 -0.51 8.49 -2.78
C ILE A 100 -1.17 7.18 -3.21
N LEU A 101 -0.99 6.77 -4.47
CA LEU A 101 -1.55 5.52 -4.98
C LEU A 101 -1.08 4.31 -4.16
N THR A 102 0.21 4.24 -3.87
CA THR A 102 0.80 3.16 -3.08
C THR A 102 0.23 3.14 -1.65
N SER A 103 0.11 4.31 -1.03
CA SER A 103 -0.49 4.44 0.31
C SER A 103 -1.93 3.96 0.33
N LEU A 104 -2.72 4.35 -0.68
CA LEU A 104 -4.10 3.90 -0.85
C LEU A 104 -4.19 2.38 -1.05
N THR A 105 -3.30 1.78 -1.85
CA THR A 105 -3.27 0.32 -2.02
C THR A 105 -3.03 -0.41 -0.71
N PHE A 106 -2.05 0.03 0.09
CA PHE A 106 -1.77 -0.61 1.36
C PHE A 106 -2.89 -0.37 2.37
N MET A 107 -3.46 0.83 2.42
CA MET A 107 -4.61 1.12 3.26
C MET A 107 -5.80 0.22 2.94
N ALA A 108 -6.19 0.14 1.66
CA ALA A 108 -7.32 -0.68 1.22
C ALA A 108 -7.13 -2.16 1.54
N LEU A 109 -5.92 -2.70 1.33
CA LEU A 109 -5.62 -4.10 1.63
C LEU A 109 -5.66 -4.40 3.13
N ILE A 110 -5.04 -3.56 3.95
CA ILE A 110 -5.05 -3.76 5.41
C ILE A 110 -6.46 -3.55 5.94
N GLN A 111 -7.19 -2.55 5.46
CA GLN A 111 -8.60 -2.33 5.78
C GLN A 111 -9.43 -3.57 5.47
N PHE A 112 -9.29 -4.16 4.29
CA PHE A 112 -9.98 -5.38 3.92
C PHE A 112 -9.68 -6.53 4.90
N LEU A 113 -8.41 -6.80 5.18
CA LEU A 113 -8.01 -7.85 6.12
C LEU A 113 -8.58 -7.63 7.52
N VAL A 114 -8.43 -6.43 8.06
CA VAL A 114 -8.84 -6.09 9.42
C VAL A 114 -10.36 -6.01 9.54
N THR A 115 -11.07 -5.61 8.48
CA THR A 115 -12.54 -5.59 8.48
C THR A 115 -13.10 -7.00 8.60
N TYR A 116 -12.56 -7.96 7.84
CA TYR A 116 -13.02 -9.35 7.87
C TYR A 116 -12.57 -10.13 9.10
N LEU A 117 -11.30 -9.95 9.52
CA LEU A 117 -10.66 -10.80 10.51
C LEU A 117 -10.33 -10.07 11.83
N GLN A 118 -10.59 -8.77 11.94
CA GLN A 118 -10.29 -7.95 13.13
C GLN A 118 -8.82 -8.09 13.58
N ASN A 119 -8.57 -8.43 14.84
CA ASN A 119 -7.23 -8.61 15.40
C ASN A 119 -6.39 -9.67 14.66
N PRO A 120 -6.92 -10.88 14.36
CA PRO A 120 -6.27 -11.82 13.45
C PRO A 120 -5.90 -11.21 12.08
N GLY A 121 -6.72 -10.31 11.54
CA GLY A 121 -6.44 -9.61 10.29
C GLY A 121 -5.20 -8.71 10.38
N ARG A 122 -5.06 -7.98 11.50
CA ARG A 122 -3.85 -7.17 11.78
C ARG A 122 -2.61 -8.04 11.86
N PHE A 123 -2.69 -9.17 12.56
CA PHE A 123 -1.59 -10.13 12.65
C PHE A 123 -1.20 -10.67 11.26
N LEU A 124 -2.20 -11.04 10.44
CA LEU A 124 -1.96 -11.50 9.08
C LEU A 124 -1.31 -10.42 8.21
N ALA A 125 -1.70 -9.15 8.36
CA ALA A 125 -1.07 -8.03 7.66
C ALA A 125 0.42 -7.89 8.03
N ILE A 126 0.80 -8.12 9.30
CA ILE A 126 2.21 -8.15 9.74
C ILE A 126 2.95 -9.33 9.09
N VAL A 127 2.36 -10.52 9.07
CA VAL A 127 2.97 -11.70 8.43
C VAL A 127 3.19 -11.43 6.94
N ILE A 128 2.19 -10.89 6.24
CA ILE A 128 2.28 -10.51 4.83
C ILE A 128 3.35 -9.44 4.62
N LEU A 129 3.46 -8.45 5.52
CA LEU A 129 4.53 -7.46 5.47
C LEU A 129 5.91 -8.14 5.54
N ILE A 130 6.15 -8.97 6.55
CA ILE A 130 7.44 -9.65 6.75
C ILE A 130 7.79 -10.53 5.54
N LEU A 131 6.82 -11.29 5.01
CA LEU A 131 7.00 -12.11 3.82
C LEU A 131 7.32 -11.26 2.58
N GLN A 132 6.70 -10.08 2.45
CA GLN A 132 7.01 -9.16 1.36
C GLN A 132 8.41 -8.54 1.49
N LEU A 133 8.88 -8.24 2.71
CA LEU A 133 10.19 -7.62 2.91
C LEU A 133 11.35 -8.52 2.45
N THR A 134 11.28 -9.82 2.77
CA THR A 134 12.34 -10.78 2.40
C THR A 134 12.38 -11.10 0.91
N SER A 135 11.33 -10.76 0.18
CA SER A 135 11.09 -11.26 -1.17
C SER A 135 10.86 -10.15 -2.21
N SER A 136 10.70 -8.90 -1.76
CA SER A 136 10.70 -7.71 -2.61
C SER A 136 12.14 -7.37 -2.97
N ALA A 137 12.39 -7.10 -4.25
CA ALA A 137 13.71 -6.79 -4.81
C ALA A 137 14.28 -5.42 -4.38
N GLY A 138 14.06 -5.03 -3.13
CA GLY A 138 14.53 -3.78 -2.55
C GLY A 138 16.04 -3.80 -2.33
N THR A 139 16.53 -4.86 -1.70
CA THR A 139 17.93 -5.00 -1.25
C THR A 139 18.76 -5.97 -2.11
N PHE A 140 18.11 -6.95 -2.73
CA PHE A 140 18.75 -7.94 -3.59
C PHE A 140 18.02 -8.10 -4.94
N PRO A 141 18.73 -8.43 -6.03
CA PRO A 141 18.11 -8.78 -7.30
C PRO A 141 17.15 -9.97 -7.15
N LEU A 142 16.15 -10.07 -8.02
CA LEU A 142 15.18 -11.17 -7.97
C LEU A 142 15.84 -12.53 -8.28
N GLU A 143 16.91 -12.49 -9.05
CA GLU A 143 17.66 -13.62 -9.59
C GLU A 143 18.40 -14.41 -8.49
N VAL A 144 18.72 -13.77 -7.37
CA VAL A 144 19.39 -14.42 -6.22
C VAL A 144 18.41 -14.99 -5.19
N ILE A 145 17.10 -14.73 -5.35
CA ILE A 145 16.06 -15.25 -4.46
C ILE A 145 15.74 -16.71 -4.86
N PRO A 146 15.57 -17.65 -3.91
CA PRO A 146 15.19 -19.03 -4.20
C PRO A 146 13.94 -19.11 -5.09
N LYS A 147 13.97 -19.98 -6.11
CA LYS A 147 12.88 -20.13 -7.10
C LYS A 147 11.50 -20.39 -6.47
N PHE A 148 11.45 -21.07 -5.32
CA PHE A 148 10.21 -21.30 -4.56
C PHE A 148 9.54 -19.99 -4.10
N ILE A 149 10.33 -18.97 -3.72
CA ILE A 149 9.83 -17.66 -3.27
C ILE A 149 9.52 -16.74 -4.48
N GLN A 150 10.13 -17.02 -5.64
CA GLN A 150 9.87 -16.30 -6.88
C GLN A 150 8.45 -16.54 -7.43
N TRP A 151 7.85 -17.72 -7.22
CA TRP A 151 6.47 -17.97 -7.70
C TRP A 151 5.43 -17.10 -7.01
N PHE A 152 5.70 -16.69 -5.76
CA PHE A 152 4.85 -15.77 -5.01
C PHE A 152 5.10 -14.27 -5.32
N ASN A 153 6.12 -13.92 -6.13
CA ASN A 153 6.43 -12.51 -6.47
C ASN A 153 5.26 -11.73 -7.09
N PRO A 154 4.48 -12.29 -8.04
CA PRO A 154 3.45 -11.54 -8.74
C PRO A 154 2.28 -11.13 -7.85
N LEU A 155 2.10 -11.77 -6.69
CA LEU A 155 0.97 -11.53 -5.81
C LEU A 155 1.26 -10.46 -4.74
N ARG A 156 2.46 -9.89 -4.72
CA ARG A 156 2.91 -8.99 -3.65
C ARG A 156 2.80 -7.52 -4.06
N PRO A 157 1.86 -6.75 -3.50
CA PRO A 157 1.68 -5.33 -3.85
C PRO A 157 2.95 -4.51 -3.57
N MET A 158 3.73 -4.87 -2.54
CA MET A 158 4.97 -4.17 -2.24
C MET A 158 6.01 -4.29 -3.37
N THR A 159 6.08 -5.41 -4.09
CA THR A 159 6.99 -5.58 -5.24
C THR A 159 6.70 -4.54 -6.32
N TYR A 160 5.43 -4.29 -6.63
CA TYR A 160 5.01 -3.32 -7.65
C TYR A 160 5.26 -1.89 -7.20
N SER A 161 5.02 -1.58 -5.92
CA SER A 161 5.35 -0.27 -5.35
C SER A 161 6.86 0.04 -5.44
N VAL A 162 7.73 -0.89 -5.02
CA VAL A 162 9.18 -0.70 -5.06
C VAL A 162 9.67 -0.54 -6.49
N ARG A 163 9.14 -1.33 -7.45
CA ARG A 163 9.48 -1.20 -8.87
C ARG A 163 9.04 0.14 -9.45
N GLY A 164 7.82 0.58 -9.16
CA GLY A 164 7.33 1.88 -9.64
C GLY A 164 8.08 3.05 -9.02
N PHE A 165 8.38 3.01 -7.72
CA PHE A 165 9.23 4.02 -7.07
C PHE A 165 10.64 4.05 -7.64
N LYS A 166 11.27 2.88 -7.89
CA LYS A 166 12.57 2.81 -8.60
C LYS A 166 12.48 3.46 -9.99
N ALA A 167 11.37 3.27 -10.68
CA ALA A 167 11.15 3.87 -11.99
C ALA A 167 11.03 5.40 -11.95
N VAL A 168 10.38 5.96 -10.92
CA VAL A 168 10.23 7.42 -10.79
C VAL A 168 11.46 8.10 -10.19
N ILE A 169 12.11 7.46 -9.22
CA ILE A 169 13.27 8.00 -8.52
C ILE A 169 14.54 7.87 -9.36
N SER A 170 14.81 6.68 -9.91
CA SER A 170 16.12 6.36 -10.50
C SER A 170 16.08 6.30 -12.03
N SER A 171 15.31 5.41 -12.63
CA SER A 171 15.43 5.13 -14.08
C SER A 171 14.69 6.11 -14.97
N GLY A 172 13.61 6.74 -14.50
CA GLY A 172 12.74 7.61 -15.32
C GLY A 172 11.88 6.83 -16.30
N ASP A 173 11.74 5.51 -16.12
CA ASP A 173 10.88 4.67 -16.94
C ASP A 173 9.41 4.82 -16.53
N TYR A 174 8.76 5.84 -17.07
CA TYR A 174 7.35 6.12 -16.76
C TYR A 174 6.39 5.06 -17.31
N CYS A 175 6.80 4.30 -18.33
CA CYS A 175 5.98 3.20 -18.86
C CYS A 175 5.88 2.08 -17.81
N ALA A 176 7.02 1.65 -17.26
CA ALA A 176 7.05 0.70 -16.16
C ALA A 176 6.31 1.24 -14.93
N MET A 177 6.46 2.53 -14.59
CA MET A 177 5.71 3.14 -13.49
C MET A 177 4.19 2.99 -13.69
N TRP A 178 3.66 3.37 -14.86
CA TRP A 178 2.22 3.30 -15.14
C TRP A 178 1.69 1.86 -15.16
N GLN A 179 2.49 0.90 -15.64
CA GLN A 179 2.12 -0.53 -15.55
C GLN A 179 1.99 -0.98 -14.09
N ASN A 180 2.98 -0.65 -13.24
CA ASN A 180 2.92 -0.97 -11.80
C ASN A 180 1.76 -0.24 -11.11
N ALA A 181 1.49 1.02 -11.49
CA ALA A 181 0.35 1.79 -10.99
C ALA A 181 -0.99 1.12 -11.35
N GLY A 182 -1.14 0.63 -12.58
CA GLY A 182 -2.33 -0.12 -13.00
C GLY A 182 -2.57 -1.37 -12.17
N ILE A 183 -1.51 -2.11 -11.84
CA ILE A 183 -1.60 -3.31 -10.99
C ILE A 183 -2.01 -2.92 -9.56
N LEU A 184 -1.39 -1.88 -8.98
CA LEU A 184 -1.74 -1.36 -7.65
C LEU A 184 -3.20 -0.88 -7.58
N LEU A 185 -3.71 -0.29 -8.68
CA LEU A 185 -5.09 0.14 -8.80
C LEU A 185 -6.06 -1.05 -8.83
N ILE A 186 -5.70 -2.17 -9.49
CA ILE A 186 -6.47 -3.42 -9.43
C ILE A 186 -6.58 -3.92 -7.99
N TYR A 187 -5.49 -3.87 -7.21
CA TYR A 187 -5.53 -4.24 -5.78
C TYR A 187 -6.47 -3.34 -4.97
N ILE A 188 -6.47 -2.03 -5.20
CA ILE A 188 -7.41 -1.09 -4.55
C ILE A 188 -8.84 -1.48 -4.87
N ILE A 189 -9.17 -1.60 -6.15
CA ILE A 189 -10.54 -1.93 -6.59
C ILE A 189 -11.00 -3.26 -5.99
N ALA A 190 -10.15 -4.30 -6.04
CA ALA A 190 -10.48 -5.60 -5.49
C ALA A 190 -10.71 -5.55 -3.97
N ALA A 191 -9.83 -4.90 -3.21
CA ALA A 191 -9.94 -4.79 -1.76
C ALA A 191 -11.15 -3.95 -1.32
N GLU A 192 -11.42 -2.85 -2.00
CA GLU A 192 -12.58 -1.98 -1.70
C GLU A 192 -13.90 -2.65 -2.06
N LEU A 193 -13.98 -3.39 -3.18
CA LEU A 193 -15.18 -4.16 -3.53
C LEU A 193 -15.47 -5.25 -2.48
N LEU A 194 -14.45 -5.97 -2.02
CA LEU A 194 -14.62 -6.97 -0.97
C LEU A 194 -15.04 -6.33 0.36
N THR A 195 -14.45 -5.18 0.70
CA THR A 195 -14.82 -4.43 1.91
C THR A 195 -16.25 -3.90 1.83
N LEU A 196 -16.66 -3.37 0.68
CA LEU A 196 -18.05 -2.97 0.44
C LEU A 196 -19.02 -4.14 0.63
N LEU A 197 -18.69 -5.31 0.06
CA LEU A 197 -19.51 -6.52 0.22
C LEU A 197 -19.69 -6.91 1.68
N TYR A 198 -18.62 -6.82 2.50
CA TYR A 198 -18.72 -7.04 3.94
C TYR A 198 -19.74 -6.10 4.59
N PHE A 199 -19.64 -4.79 4.34
CA PHE A 199 -20.54 -3.81 4.94
C PHE A 199 -21.98 -3.99 4.49
N LEU A 200 -22.22 -4.36 3.23
CA LEU A 200 -23.56 -4.67 2.73
C LEU A 200 -24.16 -5.89 3.43
N ILE A 201 -23.40 -6.98 3.55
CA ILE A 201 -23.89 -8.22 4.17
C ILE A 201 -24.14 -8.01 5.67
N HIS A 202 -23.20 -7.38 6.38
CA HIS A 202 -23.33 -7.16 7.83
C HIS A 202 -24.40 -6.13 8.18
N TYR A 203 -24.59 -5.10 7.36
CA TYR A 203 -25.68 -4.15 7.55
C TYR A 203 -27.06 -4.84 7.58
N HIS A 204 -27.31 -5.74 6.62
CA HIS A 204 -28.56 -6.50 6.56
C HIS A 204 -28.77 -7.41 7.78
N ARG A 205 -27.69 -7.95 8.35
CA ARG A 205 -27.77 -8.83 9.53
C ARG A 205 -27.95 -8.07 10.84
N GLN A 206 -27.30 -6.92 11.00
CA GLN A 206 -27.17 -6.25 12.29
C GLN A 206 -28.18 -5.10 12.48
N TYR A 207 -28.54 -4.38 11.42
CA TYR A 207 -29.35 -3.16 11.50
C TYR A 207 -30.76 -3.29 10.93
N ARG A 208 -31.04 -4.31 10.12
CA ARG A 208 -32.41 -4.55 9.62
C ARG A 208 -33.41 -4.83 10.75
N GLN A 209 -32.99 -5.61 11.76
CA GLN A 209 -33.83 -5.95 12.91
C GLN A 209 -34.12 -4.73 13.81
N LEU A 210 -33.20 -3.76 13.88
CA LEU A 210 -33.38 -2.53 14.66
C LEU A 210 -34.35 -1.54 14.00
N HIS A 211 -34.38 -1.47 12.67
CA HIS A 211 -35.37 -0.66 11.95
C HIS A 211 -36.76 -1.29 11.93
N GLU A 212 -36.87 -2.62 11.89
CA GLU A 212 -38.17 -3.31 12.00
C GLU A 212 -38.84 -3.13 13.37
N HIS A 213 -38.07 -2.91 14.46
CA HIS A 213 -38.61 -2.65 15.81
C HIS A 213 -38.76 -1.16 16.16
N ALA A 214 -38.22 -0.24 15.34
CA ALA A 214 -38.29 1.20 15.58
C ALA A 214 -39.54 1.88 14.97
N ILE A 215 -40.34 1.14 14.21
CA ILE A 215 -41.67 1.58 13.79
C ILE A 215 -42.66 1.06 14.85
N PRO A 216 -43.11 1.88 15.81
CA PRO A 216 -44.26 1.47 16.62
C PRO A 216 -45.42 1.20 15.67
N ALA A 217 -46.06 0.05 15.82
CA ALA A 217 -47.32 -0.22 15.17
C ALA A 217 -48.28 0.90 15.56
N GLU A 218 -48.52 1.85 14.65
CA GLU A 218 -49.58 2.84 14.80
C GLU A 218 -50.89 2.05 14.85
N VAL A 219 -51.51 2.11 16.04
CA VAL A 219 -52.86 1.61 16.35
C VAL A 219 -53.89 2.59 15.82
#